data_AF-A0A3D1CM49-F1
#
_entry.id   AF-A0A3D1CM49-F1
#
_cell.length_a   1.000
_cell.length_b   1.000
_cell.length_c   1.000
_cell.angle_alpha   90.00
_cell.angle_beta   90.00
_cell.angle_gamma   90.00
#
_symmetry.space_group_name_H-M   'P 1'
#
loop_
_entity.id
_entity.type
_entity.pdbx_description
1 polymer ?
#
loop_
_entity_poly.entity_id
_entity_poly.type
_entity_poly.pdbx_seq_one_letter_code
_entity_poly.pdbx_strand_id
1 'polypeptide(L)'
;MGDFIHGSRYLLSGFKLINQPGVRRFAYIPILINTLLFAGAIWLGINQFDYWMTQLTPTWLPEWLSNALMWILWPLFAVLIVLIVFFTFSILANIVAAPFNGLLAEAVEKRLSNQAPPEQTVWQLIADTPRMIFNELRKLAYLLKWMIPLFILSWIPGLNLIAPLLWLFFSSWTLALDYHDYPMGNHLMGFKQQRELL
;
A
#
# COMPACT_ATOMS: atom_id res chain seq x y z
N MET A 1 -25.60 -2.40 14.63
CA MET A 1 -24.39 -2.48 15.49
C MET A 1 -23.81 -3.88 15.60
N GLY A 2 -24.63 -4.94 15.62
CA GLY A 2 -24.14 -6.34 15.60
C GLY A 2 -23.22 -6.67 14.42
N ASP A 3 -23.58 -6.24 13.20
CA ASP A 3 -22.82 -6.56 11.99
C ASP A 3 -21.45 -5.88 11.90
N PHE A 4 -21.30 -4.66 12.44
CA PHE A 4 -20.00 -3.95 12.48
C PHE A 4 -18.98 -4.64 13.41
N ILE A 5 -19.46 -5.15 14.55
CA ILE A 5 -18.64 -5.92 15.49
C ILE A 5 -18.26 -7.28 14.87
N HIS A 6 -19.16 -7.90 14.10
CA HIS A 6 -18.84 -9.10 13.34
C HIS A 6 -17.79 -8.82 12.24
N GLY A 7 -17.94 -7.71 11.51
CA GLY A 7 -16.99 -7.23 10.50
C GLY A 7 -15.57 -7.06 11.05
N SER A 8 -15.41 -6.30 12.14
CA SER A 8 -14.11 -6.07 12.77
C SER A 8 -13.49 -7.36 13.37
N ARG A 9 -14.30 -8.34 13.76
CA ARG A 9 -13.82 -9.65 14.23
C ARG A 9 -13.15 -10.49 13.13
N TYR A 10 -13.45 -10.25 11.85
CA TYR A 10 -12.75 -10.91 10.74
C TYR A 10 -11.27 -10.51 10.68
N LEU A 11 -10.93 -9.25 10.99
CA LEU A 11 -9.53 -8.80 11.06
C LEU A 11 -8.76 -9.61 12.12
N LEU A 12 -9.32 -9.73 13.33
CA LEU A 12 -8.72 -10.52 14.42
C LEU A 12 -8.62 -12.01 14.08
N SER A 13 -9.60 -12.54 13.34
CA SER A 13 -9.58 -13.93 12.87
C SER A 13 -8.50 -14.14 11.80
N GLY A 14 -8.29 -13.14 10.94
CA GLY A 14 -7.19 -13.10 9.96
C GLY A 14 -5.81 -13.25 10.61
N PHE A 15 -5.54 -12.55 11.72
CA PHE A 15 -4.28 -12.70 12.46
C PHE A 15 -4.02 -14.11 13.00
N LYS A 16 -5.08 -14.88 13.28
CA LYS A 16 -4.94 -16.30 13.64
C LYS A 16 -4.66 -17.18 12.41
N LEU A 17 -5.25 -16.84 11.26
CA LEU A 17 -5.09 -17.57 10.00
C LEU A 17 -3.69 -17.42 9.39
N ILE A 18 -3.10 -16.22 9.44
CA ILE A 18 -1.76 -15.97 8.87
C ILE A 18 -0.66 -16.85 9.49
N ASN A 19 -0.85 -17.34 10.72
CA ASN A 19 0.13 -18.17 11.41
C ASN A 19 -0.04 -19.67 11.13
N GLN A 20 -1.11 -20.08 10.44
CA GLN A 20 -1.39 -21.48 10.19
C GLN A 20 -0.44 -22.10 9.15
N PRO A 21 -0.09 -23.40 9.30
CA PRO A 21 0.67 -24.12 8.29
C PRO A 21 -0.08 -24.12 6.95
N GLY A 22 0.64 -23.91 5.85
CA GLY A 22 0.06 -23.75 4.50
C GLY A 22 -0.23 -22.30 4.11
N VAL A 23 -0.62 -21.44 5.06
CA VAL A 23 -0.90 -20.00 4.84
C VAL A 23 0.33 -19.13 5.13
N ARG A 24 1.04 -19.42 6.22
CA ARG A 24 2.11 -18.56 6.77
C ARG A 24 3.21 -18.14 5.78
N ARG A 25 3.57 -19.01 4.83
CA ARG A 25 4.60 -18.68 3.83
C ARG A 25 4.18 -17.51 2.95
N PHE A 26 2.92 -17.45 2.55
CA PHE A 26 2.39 -16.41 1.68
C PHE A 26 2.25 -15.06 2.41
N ALA A 27 2.10 -15.07 3.74
CA ALA A 27 2.11 -13.87 4.57
C ALA A 27 3.53 -13.38 4.88
N TYR A 28 4.44 -14.28 5.28
CA TYR A 28 5.77 -13.89 5.76
C TYR A 28 6.79 -13.60 4.66
N ILE A 29 6.65 -14.18 3.46
CA ILE A 29 7.58 -13.91 2.34
C ILE A 29 7.53 -12.42 1.93
N PRO A 30 6.36 -11.80 1.67
CA PRO A 30 6.28 -10.36 1.38
C PRO A 30 6.86 -9.50 2.50
N ILE A 31 6.57 -9.84 3.76
CA ILE A 31 7.08 -9.11 4.93
C ILE A 31 8.61 -9.17 4.96
N LEU A 32 9.19 -10.35 4.74
CA LEU A 32 10.64 -10.54 4.73
C LEU A 32 11.29 -9.77 3.59
N ILE A 33 10.78 -9.91 2.35
CA ILE A 33 11.28 -9.16 1.19
C ILE A 33 11.21 -7.67 1.50
N ASN A 34 10.09 -7.22 2.05
CA ASN A 34 9.90 -5.80 2.33
C ASN A 34 10.87 -5.29 3.40
N THR A 35 11.06 -6.07 4.46
CA THR A 35 11.99 -5.74 5.54
C THR A 35 13.43 -5.64 5.03
N LEU A 36 13.86 -6.59 4.20
CA LEU A 36 15.21 -6.61 3.64
C LEU A 36 15.45 -5.44 2.70
N LEU A 37 14.50 -5.14 1.82
CA LEU A 37 14.61 -4.00 0.90
C LEU A 37 14.60 -2.66 1.65
N PHE A 38 13.73 -2.49 2.65
CA PHE A 38 13.68 -1.28 3.46
C PHE A 38 14.97 -1.07 4.26
N ALA A 39 15.48 -2.13 4.89
CA ALA A 39 16.76 -2.10 5.58
C ALA A 39 17.92 -1.74 4.64
N GLY A 40 17.94 -2.32 3.44
CA GLY A 40 18.93 -1.98 2.40
C GLY A 40 18.84 -0.53 1.93
N ALA A 41 17.63 -0.01 1.72
CA ALA A 41 17.42 1.38 1.31
C ALA A 41 17.85 2.38 2.40
N ILE A 42 17.55 2.11 3.67
CA ILE A 42 18.02 2.91 4.80
C ILE A 42 19.55 2.86 4.88
N TRP A 43 20.14 1.67 4.79
CA TRP A 43 21.59 1.50 4.84
C TRP A 43 22.29 2.29 3.72
N LEU A 44 21.78 2.21 2.48
CA LEU A 44 22.26 3.03 1.36
C LEU A 44 22.08 4.52 1.62
N GLY A 45 20.90 4.92 2.10
CA GLY A 45 20.58 6.32 2.39
C GLY A 45 21.52 6.93 3.42
N ILE A 46 21.86 6.20 4.48
CA ILE A 46 22.81 6.64 5.52
C ILE A 46 24.23 6.74 4.95
N ASN A 47 24.69 5.72 4.21
CA ASN A 47 26.08 5.70 3.69
C ASN A 47 26.31 6.75 2.60
N GLN A 48 25.28 7.09 1.82
CA GLN A 48 25.37 8.10 0.77
C GLN A 48 25.03 9.51 1.27
N PHE A 49 24.53 9.64 2.51
CA PHE A 49 24.05 10.91 3.06
C PHE A 49 25.13 11.99 3.01
N ASP A 50 26.30 11.73 3.58
CA ASP A 50 27.39 12.69 3.67
C ASP A 50 27.94 13.05 2.29
N TYR A 51 27.98 12.09 1.37
CA TYR A 51 28.38 12.31 -0.01
C TYR A 51 27.41 13.30 -0.70
N TRP A 52 26.11 13.04 -0.65
CA TRP A 52 25.11 13.94 -1.23
C TRP A 52 25.12 15.32 -0.57
N MET A 53 25.29 15.38 0.75
CA MET A 53 25.39 16.62 1.50
C MET A 53 26.59 17.46 1.04
N THR A 54 27.74 16.80 0.82
CA THR A 54 28.96 17.46 0.32
C THR A 54 28.76 18.00 -1.10
N GLN A 55 28.10 17.23 -1.98
CA GLN A 55 27.82 17.67 -3.36
C GLN A 55 26.83 18.84 -3.43
N LEU A 56 25.89 18.91 -2.47
CA LEU A 56 24.92 19.99 -2.36
C LEU A 56 25.49 21.25 -1.68
N THR A 57 26.64 21.14 -1.00
CA THR A 57 27.26 22.27 -0.31
C THR A 57 27.87 23.23 -1.35
N PRO A 58 27.38 24.48 -1.44
CA PRO A 58 27.89 25.43 -2.43
C PRO A 58 29.30 25.90 -2.04
N THR A 59 30.28 25.62 -2.89
CA THR A 59 31.70 25.97 -2.68
C THR A 59 32.03 27.44 -2.92
N TRP A 60 31.11 28.18 -3.54
CA TRP A 60 31.27 29.59 -3.89
C TRP A 60 30.72 30.56 -2.82
N LEU A 61 30.11 30.05 -1.75
CA LEU A 61 29.59 30.86 -0.65
C LEU A 61 30.64 31.14 0.43
N PRO A 62 30.60 32.31 1.10
CA PRO A 62 31.35 32.55 2.32
C PRO A 62 31.00 31.53 3.42
N GLU A 63 32.00 31.12 4.19
CA GLU A 63 31.90 30.01 5.16
C GLU A 63 30.80 30.19 6.22
N TRP A 64 30.58 31.42 6.69
CA TRP A 64 29.52 31.70 7.67
C TRP A 64 28.11 31.47 7.09
N LEU A 65 27.91 31.77 5.80
CA LEU A 65 26.63 31.66 5.13
C LEU A 65 26.38 30.21 4.66
N SER A 66 27.42 29.51 4.20
CA SER A 66 27.32 28.09 3.89
C SER A 66 26.99 27.28 5.16
N ASN A 67 27.67 27.53 6.29
CA ASN A 67 27.38 26.83 7.55
C ASN A 67 25.95 27.07 8.05
N ALA A 68 25.46 28.32 7.99
CA ALA A 68 24.09 28.65 8.38
C ALA A 68 23.06 27.95 7.47
N LEU A 69 23.32 27.90 6.16
CA LEU A 69 22.45 27.22 5.20
C LEU A 69 22.43 25.71 5.43
N MET A 70 23.61 25.10 5.64
CA MET A 70 23.74 23.66 5.89
C MET A 70 23.05 23.22 7.18
N TRP A 71 23.03 24.07 8.21
CA TRP A 71 22.28 23.79 9.44
C TRP A 71 20.76 23.59 9.21
N ILE A 72 20.18 24.30 8.23
CA ILE A 72 18.76 24.16 7.84
C ILE A 72 18.58 23.04 6.81
N LEU A 73 19.46 22.96 5.82
CA LEU A 73 19.37 21.97 4.74
C LEU A 73 19.57 20.55 5.25
N TRP A 74 20.41 20.34 6.27
CA TRP A 74 20.68 19.03 6.82
C TRP A 74 19.41 18.30 7.31
N PRO A 75 18.60 18.86 8.24
CA PRO A 75 17.39 18.19 8.70
C PRO A 75 16.33 18.11 7.60
N LEU A 76 16.23 19.12 6.74
CA LEU A 76 15.31 19.09 5.60
C LEU A 76 15.62 17.94 4.64
N PHE A 77 16.90 17.76 4.33
CA PHE A 77 17.37 16.71 3.43
C PHE A 77 17.25 15.32 4.07
N ALA A 78 17.50 15.20 5.37
CA ALA A 78 17.24 13.97 6.11
C ALA A 78 15.76 13.57 6.05
N VAL A 79 14.85 14.52 6.29
CA VAL A 79 13.40 14.29 6.14
C VAL A 79 13.08 13.92 4.69
N LEU A 80 13.63 14.64 3.71
CA LEU A 80 13.39 14.36 2.29
C LEU A 80 13.82 12.94 1.91
N ILE A 81 15.00 12.48 2.34
CA ILE A 81 15.46 11.11 2.10
C ILE A 81 14.52 10.11 2.74
N VAL A 82 14.12 10.32 4.00
CA VAL A 82 13.17 9.43 4.68
C VAL A 82 11.85 9.36 3.91
N LEU A 83 11.32 10.50 3.43
CA LEU A 83 10.09 10.53 2.63
C LEU A 83 10.27 9.81 1.29
N ILE A 84 11.35 10.09 0.56
CA ILE A 84 11.64 9.42 -0.73
C ILE A 84 11.75 7.91 -0.52
N VAL A 85 12.56 7.48 0.44
CA VAL A 85 12.72 6.06 0.77
C VAL A 85 11.37 5.48 1.16
N PHE A 86 10.62 6.10 2.07
CA PHE A 86 9.32 5.60 2.52
C PHE A 86 8.31 5.46 1.38
N PHE A 87 8.13 6.48 0.54
CA PHE A 87 7.12 6.48 -0.53
C PHE A 87 7.52 5.58 -1.70
N THR A 88 8.77 5.70 -2.20
CA THR A 88 9.28 4.83 -3.25
C THR A 88 9.21 3.38 -2.80
N PHE A 89 9.61 3.11 -1.56
CA PHE A 89 9.58 1.77 -1.02
C PHE A 89 8.15 1.25 -0.81
N SER A 90 7.22 2.08 -0.33
CA SER A 90 5.81 1.69 -0.17
C SER A 90 5.19 1.26 -1.50
N ILE A 91 5.49 1.99 -2.59
CA ILE A 91 5.02 1.63 -3.94
C ILE A 91 5.59 0.27 -4.35
N LEU A 92 6.91 0.08 -4.22
CA LEU A 92 7.58 -1.18 -4.56
C LEU A 92 7.05 -2.35 -3.72
N ALA A 93 6.90 -2.14 -2.41
CA ALA A 93 6.37 -3.12 -1.47
C ALA A 93 4.96 -3.57 -1.85
N ASN A 94 4.10 -2.63 -2.24
CA ASN A 94 2.74 -2.95 -2.70
C ASN A 94 2.75 -3.73 -4.01
N ILE A 95 3.58 -3.36 -4.98
CA ILE A 95 3.74 -4.09 -6.26
C ILE A 95 4.23 -5.51 -6.01
N VAL A 96 5.25 -5.67 -5.15
CA VAL A 96 5.81 -6.97 -4.81
C VAL A 96 4.81 -7.81 -4.02
N ALA A 97 4.03 -7.22 -3.11
CA ALA A 97 3.04 -7.93 -2.29
C ALA A 97 1.80 -8.35 -3.08
N ALA A 98 1.40 -7.60 -4.11
CA ALA A 98 0.21 -7.88 -4.92
C ALA A 98 0.04 -9.36 -5.35
N PRO A 99 1.04 -10.03 -5.98
CA PRO A 99 0.92 -11.45 -6.33
C PRO A 99 0.79 -12.38 -5.12
N PHE A 100 1.43 -12.04 -4.00
CA PHE A 100 1.33 -12.85 -2.78
C PHE A 100 -0.01 -12.67 -2.06
N ASN A 101 -0.64 -11.50 -2.15
CA ASN A 101 -1.95 -11.25 -1.56
C ASN A 101 -3.04 -12.13 -2.21
N GLY A 102 -2.99 -12.35 -3.52
CA GLY A 102 -3.87 -13.29 -4.22
C GLY A 102 -3.66 -14.74 -3.77
N LEU A 103 -2.40 -15.19 -3.75
CA LEU A 103 -2.01 -16.53 -3.27
C LEU A 103 -2.35 -16.75 -1.79
N LEU A 104 -2.23 -15.70 -0.97
CA LEU A 104 -2.61 -15.72 0.44
C LEU A 104 -4.12 -15.89 0.60
N ALA A 105 -4.92 -15.13 -0.16
CA ALA A 105 -6.38 -15.27 -0.17
C ALA A 105 -6.79 -16.69 -0.60
N GLU A 106 -6.14 -17.25 -1.62
CA GLU A 106 -6.36 -18.61 -2.10
C GLU A 106 -6.05 -19.66 -1.02
N ALA A 107 -4.92 -19.50 -0.32
CA ALA A 107 -4.51 -20.40 0.76
C ALA A 107 -5.46 -20.32 1.97
N VAL A 108 -5.97 -19.12 2.28
CA VAL A 108 -6.96 -18.91 3.34
C VAL A 108 -8.30 -19.54 2.95
N GLU A 109 -8.74 -19.37 1.71
CA GLU A 109 -9.97 -19.98 1.19
C GLU A 109 -9.89 -21.51 1.26
N LYS A 110 -8.82 -22.11 0.71
CA LYS A 110 -8.56 -23.55 0.80
C LYS A 110 -8.66 -24.09 2.23
N ARG A 111 -8.18 -23.31 3.20
CA ARG A 111 -8.17 -23.68 4.61
C ARG A 111 -9.55 -23.59 5.28
N LEU A 112 -10.38 -22.65 4.86
CA LEU A 112 -11.71 -22.40 5.45
C LEU A 112 -12.81 -23.22 4.79
N SER A 113 -12.75 -23.42 3.47
CA SER A 113 -13.80 -24.09 2.68
C SER A 113 -13.50 -25.55 2.40
N ASN A 114 -12.26 -26.03 2.61
CA ASN A 114 -11.75 -27.33 2.12
C ASN A 114 -11.95 -27.53 0.60
N GLN A 115 -12.23 -26.47 -0.15
CA GLN A 115 -12.36 -26.48 -1.60
C GLN A 115 -11.23 -25.65 -2.18
N ALA A 116 -10.50 -26.23 -3.15
CA ALA A 116 -9.53 -25.47 -3.90
C ALA A 116 -10.28 -24.57 -4.90
N PRO A 117 -10.04 -23.25 -4.91
CA PRO A 117 -10.37 -22.45 -6.08
C PRO A 117 -9.69 -23.08 -7.32
N PRO A 118 -10.30 -22.93 -8.51
CA PRO A 118 -9.83 -23.58 -9.73
C PRO A 118 -8.35 -23.27 -9.98
N GLU A 119 -7.56 -24.31 -10.28
CA GLU A 119 -6.13 -24.16 -10.58
C GLU A 119 -5.95 -23.27 -11.83
N GLN A 120 -5.42 -22.06 -11.64
CA GLN A 120 -5.05 -21.18 -12.74
C GLN A 120 -3.63 -21.50 -13.20
N THR A 121 -3.46 -21.80 -14.48
CA THR A 121 -2.14 -22.02 -15.07
C THR A 121 -1.40 -20.68 -15.22
N VAL A 122 -0.06 -20.66 -15.11
CA VAL A 122 0.78 -19.45 -15.31
C VAL A 122 0.45 -18.72 -16.62
N TRP A 123 0.11 -19.46 -17.68
CA TRP A 123 -0.33 -18.91 -18.97
C TRP A 123 -1.67 -18.17 -18.90
N GLN A 124 -2.62 -18.64 -18.08
CA GLN A 124 -3.91 -17.97 -17.87
C GLN A 124 -3.72 -16.67 -17.07
N LEU A 125 -2.85 -16.67 -16.05
CA LEU A 125 -2.45 -15.46 -15.32
C LEU A 125 -1.87 -14.38 -16.23
N ILE A 126 -0.98 -14.76 -17.18
CA ILE A 126 -0.42 -13.84 -18.16
C ILE A 126 -1.50 -13.32 -19.12
N ALA A 127 -2.38 -14.21 -19.61
CA ALA A 127 -3.46 -13.83 -20.52
C ALA A 127 -4.49 -12.89 -19.86
N ASP A 128 -4.73 -13.04 -18.56
CA ASP A 128 -5.64 -12.20 -17.79
C ASP A 128 -5.00 -10.90 -17.27
N THR A 129 -3.68 -10.77 -17.37
CA THR A 129 -2.92 -9.59 -16.91
C THR A 129 -3.46 -8.26 -17.46
N PRO A 130 -3.78 -8.11 -18.76
CA PRO A 130 -4.34 -6.86 -19.28
C PRO A 130 -5.70 -6.49 -18.67
N ARG A 131 -6.56 -7.50 -18.44
CA ARG A 131 -7.87 -7.31 -17.80
C ARG A 131 -7.72 -6.92 -16.33
N MET A 132 -6.79 -7.54 -15.63
CA MET A 132 -6.44 -7.19 -14.24
C MET A 132 -5.94 -5.75 -14.13
N ILE A 133 -4.99 -5.35 -15.00
CA ILE A 133 -4.48 -3.97 -15.05
C ILE A 133 -5.62 -2.98 -15.31
N PHE A 134 -6.52 -3.27 -16.25
CA PHE A 134 -7.63 -2.35 -16.56
C PHE A 134 -8.65 -2.24 -15.42
N ASN A 135 -8.89 -3.31 -14.67
CA ASN A 135 -9.68 -3.25 -13.44
C ASN A 135 -8.98 -2.38 -12.38
N GLU A 136 -7.67 -2.51 -12.23
CA GLU A 136 -6.90 -1.70 -11.28
C GLU A 136 -6.93 -0.21 -11.65
N LEU A 137 -6.80 0.13 -12.94
CA LEU A 137 -6.95 1.50 -13.43
C LEU A 137 -8.36 2.06 -13.17
N ARG A 138 -9.41 1.24 -13.28
CA ARG A 138 -10.78 1.64 -12.94
C ARG A 138 -10.93 1.91 -11.44
N LYS A 139 -10.30 1.11 -10.57
CA LYS A 139 -10.26 1.37 -9.13
C LYS A 139 -9.54 2.67 -8.82
N LEU A 140 -8.36 2.89 -9.41
CA LEU A 140 -7.62 4.15 -9.25
C LEU A 140 -8.45 5.35 -9.71
N ALA A 141 -9.14 5.25 -10.86
CA ALA A 141 -10.03 6.30 -11.34
C ALA A 141 -11.22 6.55 -10.40
N TYR A 142 -11.82 5.49 -9.86
CA TYR A 142 -12.88 5.61 -8.84
C TYR A 142 -12.37 6.28 -7.56
N LEU A 143 -11.18 5.91 -7.09
CA LEU A 143 -10.56 6.49 -5.90
C LEU A 143 -10.27 7.98 -6.14
N LEU A 144 -9.64 8.33 -7.26
CA LEU A 144 -9.36 9.73 -7.64
C LEU A 144 -10.64 10.57 -7.76
N LYS A 145 -11.71 10.00 -8.33
CA LYS A 145 -13.00 10.68 -8.47
C LYS A 145 -13.54 11.20 -7.13
N TRP A 146 -13.36 10.45 -6.05
CA TRP A 146 -13.83 10.84 -4.71
C TRP A 146 -12.76 11.58 -3.91
N MET A 147 -11.50 11.26 -4.12
CA MET A 147 -10.37 11.87 -3.44
C MET A 147 -10.22 13.35 -3.82
N ILE A 148 -10.43 13.73 -5.09
CA ILE A 148 -10.28 15.12 -5.54
C ILE A 148 -11.29 16.07 -4.86
N PRO A 149 -12.62 15.82 -4.87
CA PRO A 149 -13.58 16.67 -4.15
C PRO A 149 -13.30 16.76 -2.65
N LEU A 150 -12.91 15.64 -2.04
CA LEU A 150 -12.68 15.55 -0.60
C LEU A 150 -11.38 16.27 -0.20
N PHE A 151 -10.36 16.22 -1.06
CA PHE A 151 -9.18 17.07 -0.96
C PHE A 151 -9.56 18.54 -1.04
N ILE A 152 -10.29 18.98 -2.07
CA ILE A 152 -10.73 20.38 -2.21
C ILE A 152 -11.52 20.84 -0.98
N LEU A 153 -12.45 20.01 -0.48
CA LEU A 153 -13.23 20.29 0.73
C LEU A 153 -12.35 20.50 1.96
N SER A 154 -11.21 19.81 2.04
CA SER A 154 -10.25 19.95 3.16
C SER A 154 -9.60 21.34 3.22
N TRP A 155 -9.62 22.10 2.12
CA TRP A 155 -9.07 23.46 2.06
C TRP A 155 -10.12 24.56 2.30
N ILE A 156 -11.42 24.23 2.34
CA ILE A 156 -12.49 25.20 2.56
C ILE A 156 -12.62 25.46 4.07
N PRO A 157 -12.34 26.70 4.56
CA PRO A 157 -12.47 27.02 5.98
C PRO A 157 -13.89 26.76 6.50
N GLY A 158 -14.01 26.10 7.65
CA GLY A 158 -15.29 25.71 8.25
C GLY A 158 -15.72 24.29 7.85
N LEU A 159 -15.69 23.96 6.55
CA LEU A 159 -15.93 22.59 6.08
C LEU A 159 -14.74 21.66 6.33
N ASN A 160 -13.52 22.19 6.40
CA ASN A 160 -12.33 21.42 6.74
C ASN A 160 -12.41 20.70 8.10
N LEU A 161 -13.30 21.13 9.00
CA LEU A 161 -13.53 20.48 10.30
C LEU A 161 -14.15 19.09 10.16
N ILE A 162 -15.00 18.85 9.14
CA ILE A 162 -15.59 17.52 8.88
C ILE A 162 -14.70 16.66 7.97
N ALA A 163 -13.74 17.27 7.28
CA ALA A 163 -12.89 16.57 6.32
C ALA A 163 -12.15 15.35 6.90
N PRO A 164 -11.54 15.38 8.12
CA PRO A 164 -10.90 14.20 8.69
C PRO A 164 -11.85 13.01 8.89
N LEU A 165 -13.11 13.26 9.24
CA LEU A 165 -14.12 12.21 9.39
C LEU A 165 -14.50 11.63 8.01
N LEU A 166 -14.67 12.48 7.00
CA LEU A 166 -14.94 12.03 5.63
C LEU A 166 -13.78 11.23 5.06
N TRP A 167 -12.53 11.67 5.30
CA TRP A 167 -11.32 10.91 4.95
C TRP A 167 -11.32 9.54 5.64
N LEU A 168 -11.63 9.48 6.94
CA LEU A 168 -11.69 8.22 7.67
C LEU A 168 -12.69 7.23 7.05
N PHE A 169 -13.91 7.67 6.75
CA PHE A 169 -14.92 6.82 6.12
C PHE A 169 -14.52 6.40 4.71
N PHE A 170 -13.99 7.33 3.92
CA PHE A 170 -13.52 7.05 2.57
C PHE A 170 -12.37 6.03 2.58
N SER A 171 -11.36 6.21 3.44
CA SER A 171 -10.25 5.28 3.59
C SER A 171 -10.70 3.91 4.10
N SER A 172 -11.68 3.87 5.00
CA SER A 172 -12.25 2.59 5.47
C SER A 172 -12.94 1.84 4.33
N TRP A 173 -13.68 2.57 3.48
CA TRP A 173 -14.33 2.00 2.30
C TRP A 173 -13.35 1.54 1.23
N THR A 174 -12.29 2.31 0.95
CA THR A 174 -11.26 1.90 -0.02
C THR A 174 -10.53 0.65 0.46
N LEU A 175 -10.20 0.55 1.75
CA LEU A 175 -9.61 -0.66 2.32
C LEU A 175 -10.55 -1.86 2.19
N ALA A 176 -11.85 -1.68 2.44
CA ALA A 176 -12.82 -2.76 2.27
C ALA A 176 -12.87 -3.24 0.81
N LEU A 177 -12.91 -2.33 -0.16
CA LEU A 177 -12.86 -2.66 -1.59
C LEU A 177 -11.57 -3.41 -1.97
N ASP A 178 -10.42 -2.90 -1.54
CA ASP A 178 -9.11 -3.46 -1.91
C ASP A 178 -8.92 -4.88 -1.37
N TYR A 179 -9.31 -5.16 -0.12
CA TYR A 179 -9.11 -6.48 0.48
C TYR A 179 -10.18 -7.51 0.09
N HIS A 180 -11.40 -7.10 -0.25
CA HIS A 180 -12.41 -8.01 -0.81
C HIS A 180 -12.15 -8.36 -2.28
N ASP A 181 -11.38 -7.55 -2.98
CA ASP A 181 -11.01 -7.81 -4.37
C ASP A 181 -10.16 -9.08 -4.53
N TYR A 182 -9.28 -9.40 -3.58
CA TYR A 182 -8.44 -10.61 -3.67
C TYR A 182 -9.24 -11.93 -3.76
N PRO A 183 -10.15 -12.25 -2.81
CA PRO A 183 -10.96 -13.47 -2.93
C PRO A 183 -11.91 -13.40 -4.14
N MET A 184 -12.51 -12.25 -4.45
CA MET A 184 -13.42 -12.15 -5.60
C MET A 184 -12.67 -12.27 -6.95
N GLY A 185 -11.44 -11.79 -7.01
CA GLY A 185 -10.54 -11.88 -8.17
C GLY A 185 -10.07 -13.31 -8.43
N ASN A 186 -9.86 -14.12 -7.37
CA ASN A 186 -9.60 -15.56 -7.50
C ASN A 186 -10.76 -16.29 -8.21
N HIS A 187 -11.98 -15.75 -8.12
CA HIS A 187 -13.19 -16.24 -8.81
C HIS A 187 -13.48 -15.49 -10.13
N LEU A 188 -12.51 -14.72 -10.66
CA LEU A 188 -12.58 -14.00 -11.94
C LEU A 188 -13.71 -12.94 -12.04
N MET A 189 -14.22 -12.47 -10.90
CA MET A 189 -15.26 -11.44 -10.84
C MET A 189 -14.68 -10.08 -11.26
N GLY A 190 -15.42 -9.33 -12.08
CA GLY A 190 -15.02 -7.97 -12.50
C GLY A 190 -15.41 -6.90 -11.48
N PHE A 191 -14.76 -5.73 -11.52
CA PHE A 191 -14.99 -4.62 -10.56
C PHE A 191 -16.47 -4.21 -10.40
N LYS A 192 -17.26 -4.23 -11.49
CA LYS A 192 -18.70 -3.90 -11.42
C LYS A 192 -19.48 -4.93 -10.57
N GLN A 193 -19.20 -6.21 -10.76
CA GLN A 193 -19.86 -7.30 -10.00
C GLN A 193 -19.46 -7.26 -8.52
N GLN A 194 -18.17 -7.02 -8.24
CA GLN A 194 -17.68 -6.87 -6.86
C GLN A 194 -18.40 -5.76 -6.11
N ARG A 195 -18.63 -4.61 -6.77
CA ARG A 195 -19.39 -3.48 -6.22
C ARG A 195 -20.88 -3.72 -6.05
N GLU A 196 -21.48 -4.67 -6.76
CA GLU A 196 -22.89 -5.03 -6.59
C GLU A 196 -23.09 -5.99 -5.41
N LEU A 197 -22.02 -6.68 -5.00
CA LEU A 197 -21.99 -7.59 -3.84
C LEU A 197 -21.61 -6.89 -2.52
N LEU A 198 -20.95 -5.74 -2.58
CA LEU A 198 -20.47 -4.93 -1.45
C LEU A 198 -21.36 -3.71 -1.20
#